data_AF-A0A915XW07-F1
#
_entry.id   AF-A0A915XW07-F1
#
_cell.length_a   1.000
_cell.length_b   1.000
_cell.length_c   1.000
_cell.angle_alpha   90.00
_cell.angle_beta   90.00
_cell.angle_gamma   90.00
#
_symmetry.space_group_name_H-M   'P 1'
#
loop_
_entity.id
_entity.type
_entity.pdbx_description
1 polymer ?
#
loop_
_entity_poly.entity_id
_entity_poly.type
_entity_poly.pdbx_seq_one_letter_code
_entity_poly.pdbx_strand_id
1 'polypeptide(L)'
;MIFAHNGTLDQLSPPRRWRPEGETDSETLFCLLLEWMEDEGVSFSDFSLIENWLREYNERGTMNLLFSDGQTLFAYRDRCGYNGLCFTYREAPFPKVKLKDEDWEVDLTEDKRPSEKGFVIATRALTTEQWDELREGCLFVVKGGEAVYGDPRA
;
A
#
# COMPACT_ATOMS: atom_id res chain seq x y z
N MET A 1 5.00 -11.77 -5.62
CA MET A 1 4.11 -10.64 -5.33
C MET A 1 3.70 -10.73 -3.87
N ILE A 2 3.56 -9.58 -3.21
CA ILE A 2 3.00 -9.49 -1.86
C ILE A 2 1.73 -8.65 -1.92
N PHE A 3 0.76 -8.98 -1.08
CA PHE A 3 -0.51 -8.27 -0.95
C PHE A 3 -0.90 -8.26 0.53
N ALA A 4 -1.17 -7.08 1.06
CA ALA A 4 -1.60 -6.87 2.43
C ALA A 4 -2.80 -5.94 2.43
N HIS A 5 -3.83 -6.34 3.16
CA HIS A 5 -5.08 -5.62 3.29
C HIS A 5 -5.40 -5.42 4.77
N ASN A 6 -5.73 -4.19 5.13
CA ASN A 6 -6.24 -3.84 6.45
C ASN A 6 -7.62 -3.19 6.26
N GLY A 7 -8.64 -3.98 6.58
CA GLY A 7 -10.02 -3.63 6.34
C GLY A 7 -10.88 -4.88 6.23
N THR A 8 -12.08 -4.70 5.72
CA THR A 8 -13.02 -5.79 5.43
C THR A 8 -13.86 -5.37 4.24
N LEU A 9 -13.94 -6.24 3.25
CA LEU A 9 -14.78 -6.07 2.07
C LEU A 9 -15.90 -7.11 2.06
N ASP A 10 -17.11 -6.65 1.81
CA ASP A 10 -18.27 -7.50 1.65
C ASP A 10 -18.55 -7.78 0.16
N GLN A 11 -19.28 -8.87 -0.12
CA GLN A 11 -19.87 -9.13 -1.44
C GLN A 11 -18.87 -9.19 -2.61
N LEU A 12 -17.65 -9.70 -2.37
CA LEU A 12 -16.71 -9.99 -3.46
C LEU A 12 -17.21 -11.20 -4.26
N SER A 13 -17.22 -11.06 -5.59
CA SER A 13 -17.52 -12.18 -6.47
C SER A 13 -16.34 -13.16 -6.49
N PRO A 14 -16.57 -14.47 -6.60
CA PRO A 14 -15.48 -15.42 -6.69
C PRO A 14 -14.71 -15.20 -8.01
N PRO A 15 -13.36 -15.15 -7.97
CA PRO A 15 -12.55 -15.05 -9.19
C PRO A 15 -12.67 -16.33 -10.03
N ARG A 16 -12.51 -16.20 -11.35
CA ARG A 16 -12.71 -17.29 -12.33
C ARG A 16 -11.43 -18.05 -12.63
N ARG A 17 -10.30 -17.33 -12.79
CA ARG A 17 -9.00 -17.87 -13.23
C ARG A 17 -8.03 -18.03 -12.08
N TRP A 18 -7.85 -16.96 -11.31
CA TRP A 18 -7.00 -16.95 -10.12
C TRP A 18 -7.79 -17.47 -8.94
N ARG A 19 -7.31 -18.51 -8.25
CA ARG A 19 -8.01 -19.06 -7.08
C ARG A 19 -7.30 -18.62 -5.80
N PRO A 20 -8.02 -18.07 -4.81
CA PRO A 20 -7.44 -17.84 -3.51
C PRO A 20 -7.09 -19.20 -2.88
N GLU A 21 -5.96 -19.26 -2.18
CA GLU A 21 -5.55 -20.45 -1.43
C GLU A 21 -6.31 -20.58 -0.11
N GLY A 22 -6.68 -19.45 0.49
CA GLY A 22 -7.52 -19.36 1.67
C GLY A 22 -8.93 -18.80 1.37
N GLU A 23 -9.61 -18.42 2.45
CA GLU A 23 -10.99 -17.93 2.43
C GLU A 23 -11.09 -16.43 2.74
N THR A 24 -9.94 -15.73 2.76
CA THR A 24 -9.93 -14.31 3.13
C THR A 24 -10.43 -13.43 1.98
N ASP A 25 -11.11 -12.34 2.32
CA ASP A 25 -11.50 -11.29 1.39
C ASP A 25 -10.28 -10.67 0.68
N SER A 26 -9.15 -10.63 1.38
CA SER A 26 -7.87 -10.09 0.94
C SER A 26 -7.28 -10.91 -0.22
N GLU A 27 -7.27 -12.24 -0.10
CA GLU A 27 -6.84 -13.13 -1.19
C GLU A 27 -7.81 -13.07 -2.37
N THR A 28 -9.11 -13.03 -2.07
CA THR A 28 -10.16 -12.92 -3.10
C THR A 28 -9.99 -11.64 -3.92
N LEU A 29 -9.79 -10.49 -3.25
CA LEU A 29 -9.54 -9.20 -3.89
C LEU A 29 -8.27 -9.23 -4.74
N PHE A 30 -7.19 -9.83 -4.24
CA PHE A 30 -5.95 -9.95 -5.00
C PHE A 30 -6.13 -10.78 -6.29
N CYS A 31 -6.83 -11.91 -6.20
CA CYS A 31 -7.16 -12.72 -7.38
C CYS A 31 -8.04 -11.96 -8.39
N LEU A 32 -9.01 -11.18 -7.92
CA LEU A 32 -9.86 -10.33 -8.78
C LEU A 32 -9.05 -9.23 -9.47
N LEU A 33 -8.09 -8.62 -8.77
CA LEU A 33 -7.19 -7.62 -9.35
C LEU A 33 -6.38 -8.23 -10.50
N LEU A 34 -5.74 -9.39 -10.29
CA LEU A 34 -4.95 -10.06 -11.32
C LEU A 34 -5.81 -10.49 -12.51
N GLU A 35 -7.02 -11.00 -12.26
CA GLU A 35 -7.96 -11.38 -13.32
C GLU A 35 -8.39 -10.18 -14.15
N TRP A 36 -8.80 -9.08 -13.51
CA TRP A 36 -9.16 -7.85 -14.18
C TRP A 36 -8.00 -7.30 -15.02
N MET A 37 -6.79 -7.30 -14.48
CA MET A 37 -5.60 -6.85 -15.21
C MET A 37 -5.37 -7.68 -16.47
N GLU A 38 -5.53 -9.00 -16.40
CA GLU A 38 -5.40 -9.87 -17.57
C GLU A 38 -6.53 -9.70 -18.59
N ASP A 39 -7.78 -9.54 -18.14
CA ASP A 39 -8.92 -9.35 -19.05
C ASP A 39 -8.83 -8.03 -19.81
N GLU A 40 -8.45 -6.96 -19.13
CA GLU A 40 -8.39 -5.61 -19.69
C GLU A 40 -7.01 -5.28 -20.31
N GLY A 41 -6.03 -6.17 -20.18
CA GLY A 41 -4.66 -5.95 -20.66
C GLY A 41 -3.94 -4.82 -19.90
N VAL A 42 -4.29 -4.61 -18.63
CA VAL A 42 -3.73 -3.59 -17.75
C VAL A 42 -2.43 -4.10 -17.13
N SER A 43 -1.41 -3.25 -17.15
CA SER A 43 -0.11 -3.50 -16.53
C SER A 43 0.02 -2.78 -15.18
N PHE A 44 0.99 -3.18 -14.36
CA PHE A 44 1.30 -2.48 -13.11
C PHE A 44 1.77 -1.02 -13.31
N SER A 45 2.07 -0.60 -14.54
CA SER A 45 2.37 0.80 -14.87
C SER A 45 1.13 1.66 -15.13
N ASP A 46 -0.05 1.07 -15.25
CA ASP A 46 -1.30 1.79 -15.55
C ASP A 46 -1.97 2.31 -14.27
N PHE A 47 -1.25 3.16 -13.54
CA PHE A 47 -1.58 3.57 -12.17
C PHE A 47 -2.98 4.15 -12.00
N SER A 48 -3.44 4.98 -12.94
CA SER A 48 -4.77 5.59 -12.87
C SER A 48 -5.90 4.56 -13.08
N LEU A 49 -5.69 3.55 -13.92
CA LEU A 49 -6.66 2.47 -14.10
C LEU A 49 -6.75 1.61 -12.84
N ILE A 50 -5.59 1.29 -12.25
CA ILE A 50 -5.51 0.56 -10.99
C ILE A 50 -6.19 1.35 -9.86
N GLU A 51 -5.90 2.66 -9.72
CA GLU A 51 -6.54 3.51 -8.71
C GLU A 51 -8.06 3.54 -8.87
N ASN A 52 -8.57 3.70 -10.09
CA ASN A 52 -10.01 3.70 -10.35
C ASN A 52 -10.65 2.36 -9.98
N TRP A 53 -10.03 1.25 -10.38
CA TRP A 53 -10.50 -0.09 -10.02
C TRP A 53 -10.55 -0.28 -8.50
N LEU A 54 -9.50 0.16 -7.79
CA LEU A 54 -9.46 0.10 -6.32
C LEU A 54 -10.57 0.96 -5.69
N ARG A 55 -10.81 2.17 -6.20
CA ARG A 55 -11.90 3.03 -5.72
C ARG A 55 -13.26 2.37 -5.85
N GLU A 56 -13.53 1.68 -6.96
CA GLU A 56 -14.78 0.95 -7.18
C GLU A 56 -14.95 -0.20 -6.17
N TYR A 57 -13.90 -0.98 -5.92
CA TYR A 57 -13.97 -2.06 -4.92
C TYR A 57 -14.09 -1.55 -3.50
N ASN A 58 -13.49 -0.40 -3.20
CA ASN A 58 -13.61 0.24 -1.88
C ASN A 58 -15.04 0.70 -1.56
N GLU A 59 -15.96 0.75 -2.51
CA GLU A 59 -17.38 1.00 -2.21
C GLU A 59 -18.01 -0.13 -1.38
N ARG A 60 -17.38 -1.30 -1.34
CA ARG A 60 -17.89 -2.51 -0.69
C ARG A 60 -17.42 -2.71 0.75
N GLY A 61 -16.74 -1.73 1.33
CA GLY A 61 -16.26 -1.84 2.70
C GLY A 61 -15.11 -0.89 3.00
N THR A 62 -14.22 -1.33 3.89
CA THR A 62 -13.04 -0.57 4.32
C THR A 62 -11.78 -1.18 3.71
N MET A 63 -10.87 -0.36 3.20
CA MET A 63 -9.79 -0.88 2.37
C MET A 63 -8.52 -0.02 2.40
N ASN A 64 -7.58 -0.36 3.30
CA ASN A 64 -6.18 0.03 3.13
C ASN A 64 -5.40 -1.12 2.51
N LEU A 65 -4.65 -0.85 1.45
CA LEU A 65 -3.90 -1.88 0.74
C LEU A 65 -2.43 -1.51 0.59
N LEU A 66 -1.57 -2.50 0.75
CA LEU A 66 -0.19 -2.49 0.29
C LEU A 66 0.03 -3.70 -0.61
N PHE A 67 0.54 -3.48 -1.82
CA PHE A 67 0.92 -4.60 -2.70
C PHE A 67 2.14 -4.27 -3.53
N SER A 68 2.84 -5.31 -4.02
CA SER A 68 4.06 -5.13 -4.80
C SER A 68 4.30 -6.24 -5.81
N ASP A 69 4.78 -5.84 -6.98
CA ASP A 69 5.33 -6.69 -8.05
C ASP A 69 6.80 -7.08 -7.82
N GLY A 70 7.40 -6.65 -6.70
CA GLY A 70 8.82 -6.85 -6.36
C GLY A 70 9.75 -5.73 -6.81
N GLN A 71 9.27 -4.77 -7.61
CA GLN A 71 10.02 -3.58 -8.01
C GLN A 71 9.32 -2.27 -7.61
N THR A 72 8.00 -2.30 -7.56
CA THR A 72 7.10 -1.18 -7.33
C THR A 72 6.24 -1.51 -6.11
N LEU A 73 6.13 -0.56 -5.17
CA LEU A 73 5.23 -0.66 -4.03
C LEU A 73 4.01 0.24 -4.29
N PHE A 74 2.84 -0.32 -4.08
CA PHE A 74 1.55 0.35 -4.22
C PHE A 74 0.93 0.47 -2.83
N ALA A 75 0.47 1.66 -2.48
CA ALA A 75 -0.22 1.95 -1.24
C ALA A 75 -1.52 2.68 -1.54
N TYR A 76 -2.66 2.09 -1.16
CA TYR A 76 -3.97 2.68 -1.36
C TYR A 76 -4.59 2.95 0.01
N ARG A 77 -5.04 4.20 0.23
CA ARG A 77 -5.76 4.58 1.44
C ARG A 77 -7.26 4.48 1.20
N ASP A 78 -7.96 3.93 2.18
CA ASP A 78 -9.42 3.87 2.21
C ASP A 78 -10.08 5.22 1.87
N ARG A 79 -11.17 5.16 1.10
CA ARG A 79 -11.93 6.32 0.61
C ARG A 79 -12.63 7.14 1.68
N CYS A 80 -12.81 6.60 2.87
CA CYS A 80 -13.38 7.26 4.04
C CYS A 80 -12.36 7.36 5.19
N GLY A 81 -11.08 7.12 4.91
CA GLY A 81 -9.99 7.27 5.88
C GLY A 81 -9.88 6.18 6.95
N TYR A 82 -10.54 5.02 6.79
CA TYR A 82 -10.48 3.91 7.75
C TYR A 82 -9.04 3.59 8.18
N ASN A 83 -8.78 3.48 9.49
CA ASN A 83 -7.50 3.13 10.11
C ASN A 83 -6.27 3.97 9.72
N GLY A 84 -6.44 5.06 8.96
CA GLY A 84 -5.34 5.90 8.50
C GLY A 84 -4.36 5.19 7.58
N LEU A 85 -3.62 5.99 6.80
CA LEU A 85 -2.44 5.51 6.08
C LEU A 85 -1.52 6.71 5.84
N CYS A 86 -0.32 6.63 6.38
CA CYS A 86 0.66 7.70 6.34
C CYS A 86 2.01 7.15 5.90
N PHE A 87 2.88 8.05 5.48
CA PHE A 87 4.21 7.70 5.05
C PHE A 87 5.23 8.72 5.55
N THR A 88 6.48 8.29 5.61
CA THR A 88 7.62 9.18 5.77
C THR A 88 8.69 8.81 4.76
N TYR A 89 9.37 9.82 4.23
CA TYR A 89 10.50 9.65 3.33
C TYR A 89 11.79 9.70 4.13
N ARG A 90 12.62 8.68 3.99
CA ARG A 90 13.91 8.55 4.68
C ARG A 90 15.02 8.43 3.66
N GLU A 91 16.04 9.26 3.84
CA GLU A 91 17.29 9.22 3.10
C GLU A 91 18.47 9.38 4.07
N ALA A 92 19.66 8.97 3.64
CA ALA A 92 20.84 9.14 4.47
C ALA A 92 21.13 10.62 4.74
N PRO A 93 21.57 10.98 5.97
CA PRO A 93 21.82 10.08 7.11
C PRO A 93 20.53 9.65 7.83
N PHE A 94 20.35 8.33 8.01
CA PHE A 94 19.14 7.77 8.62
C PHE A 94 19.09 8.09 10.13
N PRO A 95 18.04 8.74 10.63
CA PRO A 95 17.88 8.96 12.06
C PRO A 95 17.68 7.62 12.77
N LYS A 96 18.34 7.43 13.91
CA LYS A 96 18.05 6.27 14.78
C LYS A 96 16.68 6.47 15.37
N VAL A 97 15.74 5.61 15.02
CA VAL A 97 14.42 5.66 15.65
C VAL A 97 14.01 4.29 16.14
N LYS A 98 13.70 4.26 17.43
CA LYS A 98 13.16 3.10 18.12
C LYS A 98 11.70 3.36 18.44
N LEU A 99 10.85 2.47 17.97
CA LEU A 99 9.47 2.40 18.37
C LEU A 99 9.30 1.73 19.72
N LYS A 100 8.29 2.19 20.44
CA LYS A 100 7.71 1.49 21.57
C LYS A 100 6.21 1.43 21.33
N ASP A 101 5.78 0.49 20.49
CA ASP A 101 4.37 0.07 20.50
C ASP A 101 4.15 -0.79 21.76
N GLU A 102 2.91 -0.93 22.23
CA GLU A 102 2.61 -1.60 23.52
C GLU A 102 3.14 -3.04 23.57
N ASP A 103 3.37 -3.67 22.40
CA ASP A 103 3.84 -5.06 22.29
C ASP A 103 5.13 -5.24 21.46
N TRP A 104 5.63 -4.24 20.71
CA TRP A 104 6.76 -4.42 19.78
C TRP A 104 7.69 -3.20 19.69
N GLU A 105 9.01 -3.46 19.71
CA GLU A 105 10.03 -2.50 19.31
C GLU A 105 10.44 -2.75 17.86
N VAL A 106 10.19 -1.79 16.98
CA VAL A 106 10.74 -1.79 15.61
C VAL A 106 11.91 -0.81 15.60
N ASP A 107 13.12 -1.34 15.40
CA ASP A 107 14.31 -0.53 15.16
C ASP A 107 14.39 -0.21 13.67
N LEU A 108 14.06 1.03 13.32
CA LEU A 108 14.20 1.55 11.96
C LEU A 108 15.60 2.16 11.74
N THR A 109 16.54 1.93 12.65
CA THR A 109 17.96 2.21 12.42
C THR A 109 18.45 1.25 11.36
N GLU A 110 18.69 1.76 10.17
CA GLU A 110 19.15 0.93 9.06
C GLU A 110 20.65 1.14 8.83
N ASP A 111 21.42 0.05 8.86
CA ASP A 111 22.80 -0.01 8.31
C ASP A 111 22.74 -0.02 6.77
N LYS A 112 22.08 0.99 6.22
CA LYS A 112 21.91 1.18 4.78
C LYS A 112 23.08 1.96 4.19
N ARG A 113 23.34 1.75 2.90
CA ARG A 113 24.35 2.52 2.19
C ARG A 113 23.95 4.00 2.20
N PRO A 114 24.90 4.95 2.24
CA PRO A 114 24.60 6.38 2.22
C PRO A 114 23.79 6.86 0.99
N SER A 115 23.68 6.03 -0.04
CA SER A 115 22.90 6.32 -1.26
C SER A 115 21.47 5.79 -1.21
N GLU A 116 21.10 5.02 -0.18
CA GLU A 116 19.77 4.44 -0.09
C GLU A 116 18.77 5.47 0.43
N LYS A 117 17.59 5.45 -0.19
CA LYS A 117 16.46 6.31 0.14
C LYS A 117 15.19 5.52 -0.08
N GLY A 118 14.11 5.93 0.56
CA GLY A 118 12.82 5.34 0.31
C GLY A 118 11.75 5.80 1.28
N PHE A 119 10.64 5.09 1.22
CA PHE A 119 9.45 5.42 1.98
C PHE A 119 9.18 4.33 3.01
N VAL A 120 8.80 4.74 4.21
CA VAL A 120 8.16 3.88 5.18
C VAL A 120 6.68 4.24 5.17
N ILE A 121 5.81 3.23 5.07
CA ILE A 121 4.35 3.41 5.02
C ILE A 121 3.74 2.63 6.18
N ALA A 122 2.84 3.28 6.93
CA ALA A 122 2.20 2.70 8.11
C ALA A 122 0.81 3.30 8.32
N THR A 123 -0.05 2.61 9.08
CA THR A 123 -1.40 3.08 9.41
C THR A 123 -1.40 4.31 10.32
N ARG A 124 -0.33 4.52 11.08
CA ARG A 124 -0.09 5.69 11.92
C ARG A 124 1.39 6.03 11.94
N ALA A 125 1.72 7.26 12.32
CA ALA A 125 3.10 7.68 12.51
C ALA A 125 3.78 6.75 13.54
N LEU A 126 4.87 6.11 13.10
CA LEU A 126 5.61 5.18 13.94
C LEU A 126 6.73 5.90 14.72
N THR A 127 7.11 7.08 14.30
CA THR A 127 8.26 7.81 14.83
C THR A 127 7.88 9.25 15.10
N THR A 128 8.76 9.99 15.78
CA THR A 128 8.58 11.44 16.04
C THR A 128 8.98 12.30 14.85
N GLU A 129 9.47 11.71 13.75
CA GLU A 129 9.75 12.44 12.53
C GLU A 129 8.45 12.91 11.85
N GLN A 130 8.56 13.72 10.82
CA GLN A 130 7.37 14.15 10.07
C GLN A 130 6.83 12.97 9.25
N TRP A 131 5.52 12.74 9.40
CA TRP A 131 4.76 11.81 8.56
C TRP A 131 3.69 12.60 7.82
N ASP A 132 3.52 12.27 6.54
CA ASP A 132 2.47 12.81 5.69
C ASP A 132 1.36 11.79 5.54
N GLU A 133 0.10 12.24 5.57
CA GLU A 133 -1.04 11.37 5.33
C GLU A 133 -1.30 11.19 3.82
N LEU A 134 -1.59 9.95 3.41
CA LEU A 134 -2.10 9.70 2.07
C LEU A 134 -3.50 10.28 1.92
N ARG A 135 -3.87 10.77 0.73
CA ARG A 135 -5.23 11.26 0.49
C ARG A 135 -6.23 10.11 0.46
N GLU A 136 -7.44 10.35 0.95
CA GLU A 136 -8.50 9.33 0.98
C GLU A 136 -8.87 8.85 -0.44
N GLY A 137 -8.94 7.53 -0.59
CA GLY A 137 -9.22 6.86 -1.85
C GLY A 137 -8.10 6.98 -2.88
N CYS A 138 -6.93 7.54 -2.53
CA CYS A 138 -5.84 7.71 -3.47
C CYS A 138 -4.86 6.53 -3.44
N LEU A 139 -4.32 6.22 -4.60
CA LEU A 139 -3.18 5.34 -4.79
C LEU A 139 -1.88 6.15 -4.75
N PHE A 140 -0.92 5.68 -3.98
CA PHE A 140 0.45 6.17 -3.92
C PHE A 140 1.40 5.07 -4.36
N VAL A 141 2.30 5.39 -5.30
CA VAL A 141 3.18 4.40 -5.91
C VAL A 141 4.62 4.81 -5.76
N VAL A 142 5.44 3.87 -5.25
CA VAL A 142 6.87 4.05 -5.01
C VAL A 142 7.66 3.08 -5.88
N LYS A 143 8.67 3.58 -6.60
CA LYS A 143 9.59 2.76 -7.40
C LYS A 143 11.01 3.28 -7.25
N GLY A 144 11.96 2.40 -6.93
CA GLY A 144 13.37 2.79 -6.77
C GLY A 144 13.63 3.83 -5.68
N GLY A 145 12.78 3.88 -4.65
CA GLY A 145 12.88 4.85 -3.56
C GLY A 145 12.24 6.22 -3.86
N GLU A 146 11.56 6.36 -5.00
CA GLU A 146 10.90 7.61 -5.43
C GLU A 146 9.40 7.42 -5.54
N ALA A 147 8.64 8.48 -5.24
CA ALA A 147 7.22 8.51 -5.53
C ALA A 147 7.00 8.78 -7.03
N VAL A 148 6.31 7.87 -7.71
CA VAL A 148 6.05 7.95 -9.16
C VAL A 148 4.59 8.20 -9.50
N TYR A 149 3.69 8.12 -8.51
CA TYR A 149 2.27 8.45 -8.65
C TYR A 149 1.66 8.80 -7.29
N GLY A 150 0.74 9.76 -7.27
CA GLY A 150 -0.10 10.07 -6.12
C GLY A 150 0.60 10.68 -4.91
N ASP A 151 1.81 11.25 -5.07
CA ASP A 151 2.49 11.96 -3.99
C ASP A 151 1.70 13.22 -3.59
N PRO A 152 1.14 13.30 -2.37
CA PRO A 152 0.35 14.45 -1.96
C PRO A 152 1.18 15.73 -1.76
N ARG A 153 2.52 15.62 -1.77
CA ARG A 153 3.48 16.72 -1.60
C ARG A 153 3.89 17.38 -2.92
N ALA A 154 3.57 16.72 -4.04
CA ALA A 154 3.90 17.19 -5.39
C ALA A 154 2.86 18.17 -5.97
#